data_AF-A0A7W0HP09-F1
#
_entry.id   AF-A0A7W0HP09-F1
#
_cell.length_a   1.000
_cell.length_b   1.000
_cell.length_c   1.000
_cell.angle_alpha   90.00
_cell.angle_beta   90.00
_cell.angle_gamma   90.00
#
_symmetry.space_group_name_H-M   'P 1'
#
loop_
_entity.id
_entity.type
_entity.pdbx_description
1 polymer ?
#
loop_
_entity_poly.entity_id
_entity_poly.type
_entity_poly.pdbx_seq_one_letter_code
_entity_poly.pdbx_strand_id
1 'polypeptide(L)'
;MPGEDLLGEYGQRVAELSAVVHEARPAVELATRGLRDVLKLEAWREFTGPGGELVEHDDFVEFVTADPPRGLGVTLGLVRGLAATDQAVAARLEQTLRALPPGALPGVEEVVWEPADEETPDEETPDEETPDKGPLGEEAPDGESFDEERPEEPVAIEAESPRQPEEPEPAAPKETPALRRLREEAPALHHQVLAGELSTHAAMVAAGFRARTISVPVSRPESAAKALRKNLSREQLVELVTLLSEDL
;
A
#
# COMPACT_ATOMS: atom_id res chain seq x y z
N MET A 1 22.04 -45.70 -3.07
CA MET A 1 21.95 -44.70 -4.15
C MET A 1 20.59 -44.01 -4.02
N PRO A 2 20.49 -42.85 -3.35
CA PRO A 2 19.22 -42.18 -3.03
C PRO A 2 18.72 -41.18 -4.11
N GLY A 3 19.10 -41.35 -5.37
CA GLY A 3 18.82 -40.37 -6.44
C GLY A 3 17.59 -40.64 -7.32
N GLU A 4 17.05 -41.87 -7.29
CA GLU A 4 15.96 -42.25 -8.22
C GLU A 4 14.57 -41.78 -7.74
N ASP A 5 14.36 -41.57 -6.44
CA ASP A 5 13.06 -41.15 -5.88
C ASP A 5 12.72 -39.67 -6.18
N LEU A 6 13.74 -38.82 -6.33
CA LEU A 6 13.55 -37.38 -6.59
C LEU A 6 12.90 -37.12 -7.95
N LEU A 7 13.21 -37.94 -8.97
CA LEU A 7 12.64 -37.78 -10.31
C LEU A 7 11.14 -38.08 -10.34
N GLY A 8 10.67 -39.00 -9.48
CA GLY A 8 9.25 -39.28 -9.32
C GLY A 8 8.49 -38.10 -8.71
N GLU A 9 9.05 -37.49 -7.66
CA GLU A 9 8.46 -36.33 -6.98
C GLU A 9 8.37 -35.11 -7.91
N TYR A 10 9.42 -34.84 -8.70
CA TYR A 10 9.38 -33.77 -9.70
C TYR A 10 8.32 -34.04 -10.78
N GLY A 11 8.20 -35.29 -11.26
CA GLY A 11 7.17 -35.67 -12.22
C GLY A 11 5.75 -35.41 -11.71
N GLN A 12 5.48 -35.74 -10.44
CA GLN A 12 4.19 -35.50 -9.82
C GLN A 12 3.87 -34.01 -9.69
N ARG A 13 4.83 -33.19 -9.23
CA ARG A 13 4.64 -31.73 -9.13
C ARG A 13 4.37 -31.07 -10.50
N VAL A 14 5.03 -31.54 -11.55
CA VAL A 14 4.78 -31.05 -12.92
C VAL A 14 3.37 -31.43 -13.39
N ALA A 15 2.90 -32.64 -13.09
CA ALA A 15 1.54 -33.06 -13.44
C ALA A 15 0.46 -32.26 -12.69
N GLU A 16 0.67 -32.02 -11.39
CA GLU A 16 -0.23 -31.18 -10.57
C GLU A 16 -0.29 -29.74 -11.08
N LEU A 17 0.87 -29.14 -11.37
CA LEU A 17 0.92 -27.80 -11.96
C LEU A 17 0.23 -27.73 -13.32
N SER A 18 0.45 -28.74 -14.18
CA SER A 18 -0.19 -28.82 -15.49
C SER A 18 -1.72 -28.91 -15.38
N ALA A 19 -2.24 -29.68 -14.42
CA ALA A 19 -3.67 -29.78 -14.17
C ALA A 19 -4.27 -28.42 -13.75
N VAL A 20 -3.62 -27.71 -12.82
CA VAL A 20 -4.04 -26.38 -12.37
C VAL A 20 -4.03 -25.37 -13.54
N VAL A 21 -3.00 -25.41 -14.38
CA VAL A 21 -2.90 -24.55 -15.57
C VAL A 21 -4.03 -24.84 -16.56
N HIS A 22 -4.36 -26.11 -16.78
CA HIS A 22 -5.47 -26.51 -17.65
C HIS A 22 -6.83 -26.06 -17.12
N GLU A 23 -7.04 -26.15 -15.81
CA GLU A 23 -8.27 -25.69 -15.16
C GLU A 23 -8.40 -24.16 -15.16
N ALA A 24 -7.29 -23.43 -15.09
CA ALA A 24 -7.28 -21.97 -15.17
C ALA A 24 -7.52 -21.42 -16.59
N ARG A 25 -7.36 -22.25 -17.64
CA ARG A 25 -7.44 -21.81 -19.04
C ARG A 25 -8.76 -21.11 -19.41
N PRO A 26 -9.95 -21.63 -19.04
CA PRO A 26 -11.21 -20.97 -19.35
C PRO A 26 -11.34 -19.59 -18.68
N ALA A 27 -10.79 -19.44 -17.47
CA ALA A 27 -10.77 -18.15 -16.76
C ALA A 27 -9.86 -17.14 -17.46
N VAL A 28 -8.70 -17.58 -17.97
CA VAL A 28 -7.81 -16.75 -18.79
C VAL A 28 -8.49 -16.32 -20.08
N GLU A 29 -9.18 -17.23 -20.78
CA GLU A 29 -9.91 -16.90 -22.01
C GLU A 29 -11.05 -15.90 -21.76
N LEU A 30 -11.77 -16.06 -20.65
CA LEU A 30 -12.81 -15.12 -20.25
C LEU A 30 -12.23 -13.74 -19.88
N ALA A 31 -11.11 -13.72 -19.14
CA ALA A 31 -10.41 -12.49 -18.79
C ALA A 31 -9.87 -11.76 -20.04
N THR A 32 -9.26 -12.48 -20.99
CA THR A 32 -8.78 -11.91 -22.25
C THR A 32 -9.93 -11.35 -23.08
N ARG A 33 -11.09 -12.03 -23.09
CA ARG A 33 -12.30 -11.51 -23.75
C ARG A 33 -12.79 -10.22 -23.08
N GLY A 34 -12.89 -10.19 -21.75
CA GLY A 34 -13.28 -8.98 -21.01
C GLY A 34 -12.32 -7.82 -21.27
N LEU A 35 -11.01 -8.09 -21.24
CA LEU A 35 -9.98 -7.10 -21.55
C LEU A 35 -10.12 -6.54 -22.98
N ARG A 36 -10.43 -7.41 -23.96
CA ARG A 36 -10.71 -6.97 -25.33
C ARG A 36 -11.88 -6.00 -25.38
N ASP A 37 -12.97 -6.30 -24.69
CA ASP A 37 -14.18 -5.47 -24.69
C ASP A 37 -13.92 -4.12 -24.00
N VAL A 38 -13.21 -4.11 -22.86
CA VAL A 38 -12.79 -2.90 -22.14
C VAL A 38 -11.90 -2.00 -23.01
N LEU A 39 -10.90 -2.56 -23.69
CA LEU A 39 -10.00 -1.80 -24.57
C LEU A 39 -10.67 -1.30 -25.86
N LYS A 40 -11.66 -2.05 -26.36
CA LYS A 40 -12.40 -1.68 -27.57
C LYS A 40 -13.39 -0.55 -27.31
N LEU A 41 -14.09 -0.61 -26.18
CA LEU A 41 -15.09 0.38 -25.78
C LEU A 41 -14.48 1.56 -25.02
N GLU A 42 -13.19 1.50 -24.70
CA GLU A 42 -12.52 2.45 -23.79
C GLU A 42 -13.26 2.60 -22.44
N ALA A 43 -13.97 1.55 -22.03
CA ALA A 43 -14.80 1.51 -20.81
C ALA A 43 -13.97 1.58 -19.51
N TRP A 44 -12.63 1.58 -19.63
CA TRP A 44 -11.72 1.82 -18.51
C TRP A 44 -11.64 3.30 -18.14
N ARG A 45 -11.97 4.23 -19.05
CA ARG A 45 -11.90 5.68 -18.82
C ARG A 45 -13.04 6.18 -17.95
N GLU A 46 -14.23 5.66 -18.15
CA GLU A 46 -15.44 6.07 -17.44
C GLU A 46 -16.36 4.86 -17.31
N PHE A 47 -16.71 4.50 -16.08
CA PHE A 47 -17.68 3.44 -15.81
C PHE A 47 -18.39 3.64 -14.47
N THR A 48 -19.53 2.97 -14.30
CA THR A 48 -20.27 2.97 -13.03
C THR A 48 -19.94 1.70 -12.25
N GLY A 49 -19.39 1.86 -11.04
CA GLY A 49 -19.10 0.76 -10.14
C GLY A 49 -20.37 0.09 -9.59
N PRO A 50 -20.24 -1.07 -8.91
CA PRO A 50 -21.39 -1.80 -8.33
C PRO A 50 -22.23 -0.98 -7.34
N GLY A 51 -21.63 0.03 -6.70
CA GLY A 51 -22.30 0.96 -5.79
C GLY A 51 -23.00 2.14 -6.46
N GLY A 52 -23.01 2.23 -7.79
CA GLY A 52 -23.55 3.38 -8.53
C GLY A 52 -22.59 4.57 -8.61
N GLU A 53 -21.37 4.46 -8.07
CA GLU A 53 -20.34 5.49 -8.18
C GLU A 53 -19.80 5.59 -9.61
N LEU A 54 -19.69 6.81 -10.14
CA LEU A 54 -19.00 7.07 -11.39
C LEU A 54 -17.49 7.10 -11.13
N VAL A 55 -16.73 6.27 -11.84
CA VAL A 55 -15.28 6.17 -11.74
C VAL A 55 -14.68 6.62 -13.06
N GLU A 56 -13.73 7.55 -12.98
CA GLU A 56 -13.01 8.10 -14.12
C GLU A 56 -11.51 7.83 -13.98
N HIS A 57 -10.85 7.48 -15.08
CA HIS A 57 -9.40 7.29 -15.15
C HIS A 57 -8.83 8.01 -16.38
N ASP A 58 -7.81 8.82 -16.17
CA ASP A 58 -7.11 9.52 -17.26
C ASP A 58 -6.13 8.59 -17.99
N ASP A 59 -5.57 7.63 -17.26
CA ASP A 59 -4.53 6.72 -17.72
C ASP A 59 -4.90 5.24 -17.50
N PHE A 60 -4.56 4.39 -18.46
CA PHE A 60 -4.88 2.97 -18.38
C PHE A 60 -4.09 2.25 -17.27
N VAL A 61 -2.88 2.70 -16.95
CA VAL A 61 -2.08 2.13 -15.86
C VAL A 61 -2.73 2.42 -14.52
N GLU A 62 -3.32 3.62 -14.35
CA GLU A 62 -4.11 3.95 -13.17
C GLU A 62 -5.28 2.98 -12.99
N PHE A 63 -6.10 2.79 -14.03
CA PHE A 63 -7.20 1.82 -14.01
C PHE A 63 -6.74 0.39 -13.65
N VAL A 64 -5.62 -0.06 -14.21
CA VAL A 64 -5.09 -1.41 -13.95
C VAL A 64 -4.62 -1.57 -12.51
N THR A 65 -3.99 -0.54 -11.95
CA THR A 65 -3.37 -0.58 -10.61
C THR A 65 -4.29 -0.16 -9.48
N ALA A 66 -5.37 0.57 -9.77
CA ALA A 66 -6.38 0.96 -8.80
C ALA A 66 -7.09 -0.27 -8.22
N ASP A 67 -7.35 -0.25 -6.91
CA ASP A 67 -8.00 -1.35 -6.21
C ASP A 67 -9.47 -1.52 -6.65
N PRO A 68 -10.02 -2.75 -6.64
CA PRO A 68 -11.44 -2.97 -6.81
C PRO A 68 -12.25 -2.22 -5.73
N PRO A 69 -13.39 -1.60 -6.07
CA PRO A 69 -14.12 -1.69 -7.35
C PRO A 69 -13.70 -0.67 -8.43
N ARG A 70 -12.74 0.22 -8.14
CA ARG A 70 -12.37 1.33 -9.02
C ARG A 70 -11.42 0.93 -10.14
N GLY A 71 -10.77 -0.22 -10.03
CA GLY A 71 -9.88 -0.74 -11.06
C GLY A 71 -9.77 -2.26 -10.99
N LEU A 72 -8.67 -2.78 -11.53
CA LEU A 72 -8.41 -4.22 -11.54
C LEU A 72 -7.60 -4.72 -10.34
N GLY A 73 -6.85 -3.85 -9.65
CA GLY A 73 -5.95 -4.22 -8.56
C GLY A 73 -4.85 -5.19 -8.96
N VAL A 74 -4.40 -5.15 -10.22
CA VAL A 74 -3.38 -6.07 -10.75
C VAL A 74 -2.20 -5.31 -11.32
N THR A 75 -1.11 -6.03 -11.56
CA THR A 75 0.07 -5.44 -12.20
C THR A 75 -0.09 -5.38 -13.71
N LEU A 76 0.49 -4.35 -14.34
CA LEU A 76 0.53 -4.22 -15.80
C LEU A 76 1.20 -5.42 -16.50
N GLY A 77 2.15 -6.09 -15.81
CA GLY A 77 2.80 -7.29 -16.32
C GLY A 77 1.83 -8.46 -16.50
N LEU A 78 0.89 -8.64 -15.57
CA LEU A 78 -0.16 -9.65 -15.66
C LEU A 78 -1.10 -9.35 -16.84
N VAL A 79 -1.54 -8.10 -16.98
CA VAL A 79 -2.39 -7.66 -18.09
C VAL A 79 -1.71 -7.87 -19.45
N ARG A 80 -0.42 -7.56 -19.56
CA ARG A 80 0.38 -7.86 -20.76
C ARG A 80 0.48 -9.36 -21.03
N GLY A 81 0.64 -10.17 -19.98
CA GLY A 81 0.65 -11.63 -20.08
C GLY A 81 -0.67 -12.19 -20.61
N LEU A 82 -1.81 -11.69 -20.11
CA LEU A 82 -3.13 -12.03 -20.62
C LEU A 82 -3.31 -11.59 -22.08
N ALA A 83 -2.92 -10.36 -22.41
CA ALA A 83 -3.02 -9.83 -23.77
C ALA A 83 -2.14 -10.60 -24.77
N ALA A 84 -1.00 -11.15 -24.34
CA ALA A 84 -0.11 -11.91 -25.22
C ALA A 84 -0.74 -13.17 -25.83
N THR A 85 -1.85 -13.69 -25.27
CA THR A 85 -2.59 -14.81 -25.87
C THR A 85 -3.36 -14.42 -27.13
N ASP A 86 -3.58 -13.12 -27.38
CA ASP A 86 -4.28 -12.58 -28.54
C ASP A 86 -3.56 -11.34 -29.10
N GLN A 87 -2.96 -11.48 -30.28
CA GLN A 87 -2.19 -10.43 -30.93
C GLN A 87 -2.98 -9.13 -31.15
N ALA A 88 -4.30 -9.21 -31.41
CA ALA A 88 -5.12 -8.02 -31.61
C ALA A 88 -5.32 -7.25 -30.29
N VAL A 89 -5.50 -7.97 -29.18
CA VAL A 89 -5.61 -7.38 -27.83
C VAL A 89 -4.27 -6.77 -27.42
N ALA A 90 -3.16 -7.49 -27.62
CA ALA A 90 -1.82 -6.97 -27.33
C ALA A 90 -1.51 -5.67 -28.09
N ALA A 91 -1.81 -5.63 -29.39
CA ALA A 91 -1.60 -4.43 -30.20
C ALA A 91 -2.44 -3.24 -29.71
N ARG A 92 -3.71 -3.48 -29.36
CA ARG A 92 -4.60 -2.44 -28.83
C ARG A 92 -4.16 -1.95 -27.46
N LEU A 93 -3.71 -2.84 -26.58
CA LEU A 93 -3.16 -2.50 -25.28
C LEU A 93 -1.94 -1.58 -25.43
N GLU A 94 -0.96 -1.94 -26.26
CA GLU A 94 0.23 -1.11 -26.47
C GLU A 94 -0.09 0.22 -27.16
N GLN A 95 -1.10 0.26 -28.04
CA GLN A 95 -1.62 1.51 -28.58
C GLN A 95 -2.21 2.40 -27.47
N THR A 96 -2.97 1.81 -26.55
CA THR A 96 -3.59 2.53 -25.42
C THR A 96 -2.54 3.09 -24.48
N LEU A 97 -1.51 2.29 -24.15
CA LEU A 97 -0.39 2.72 -23.32
C LEU A 97 0.49 3.79 -23.98
N ARG A 98 0.54 3.83 -25.32
CA ARG A 98 1.28 4.85 -26.08
C ARG A 98 0.47 6.13 -26.29
N ALA A 99 -0.86 6.04 -26.33
CA ALA A 99 -1.74 7.18 -26.43
C ALA A 99 -1.63 7.98 -25.14
N LEU A 100 -0.57 8.81 -25.08
CA LEU A 100 -0.32 9.79 -24.04
C LEU A 100 -1.63 10.52 -23.76
N PRO A 101 -2.07 10.65 -22.50
CA PRO A 101 -3.33 11.32 -22.22
C PRO A 101 -3.28 12.72 -22.88
N PRO A 102 -4.34 13.14 -23.58
CA PRO A 102 -4.35 14.40 -24.36
C PRO A 102 -4.18 15.69 -23.53
N GLY A 103 -3.82 15.61 -22.25
CA GLY A 103 -3.41 16.72 -21.38
C GLY A 103 -1.98 16.64 -20.86
N ALA A 104 -1.23 15.56 -21.14
CA ALA A 104 0.18 15.45 -20.75
C ALA A 104 1.10 16.15 -21.78
N LEU A 105 0.88 17.44 -22.01
CA LEU A 105 2.01 18.28 -22.41
C LEU A 105 2.87 18.53 -21.17
N PRO A 106 4.20 18.53 -21.32
CA PRO A 106 5.15 18.55 -20.23
C PRO A 106 5.09 19.88 -19.47
N GLY A 107 4.32 19.88 -18.38
CA GLY A 107 4.47 20.81 -17.26
C GLY A 107 5.63 20.43 -16.33
N VAL A 108 6.64 19.70 -16.83
CA VAL A 108 7.99 20.04 -16.40
C VAL A 108 8.28 21.38 -17.06
N GLU A 109 7.86 22.46 -16.38
CA GLU A 109 8.76 23.59 -16.29
C GLU A 109 10.14 22.97 -16.05
N GLU A 110 11.02 23.19 -17.00
CA GLU A 110 12.44 23.14 -16.76
C GLU A 110 12.64 23.93 -15.47
N VAL A 111 12.70 23.23 -14.33
CA VAL A 111 13.19 23.80 -13.09
C VAL A 111 14.67 24.02 -13.41
N VAL A 112 14.91 25.13 -14.09
CA VAL A 112 16.16 25.85 -14.06
C VAL A 112 16.37 26.04 -12.57
N TRP A 113 17.16 25.16 -12.00
CA TRP A 113 17.81 25.41 -10.72
C TRP A 113 18.67 26.65 -10.97
N GLU A 114 18.06 27.83 -10.86
CA GLU A 114 18.81 29.02 -10.49
C GLU A 114 19.43 28.65 -9.14
N PRO A 115 20.77 28.64 -9.02
CA PRO A 115 21.41 28.37 -7.75
C PRO A 115 20.84 29.39 -6.77
N ALA A 116 20.12 28.91 -5.77
CA ALA A 116 19.71 29.73 -4.65
C ALA A 116 20.97 30.42 -4.12
N ASP A 117 21.01 31.75 -4.22
CA ASP A 117 21.98 32.56 -3.52
C ASP A 117 22.06 32.08 -2.07
N GLU A 118 23.30 31.90 -1.61
CA GLU A 118 23.65 31.58 -0.23
C GLU A 118 23.17 32.72 0.70
N GLU A 119 21.89 32.74 1.06
CA GLU A 119 21.44 33.42 2.27
C GLU A 119 21.67 32.47 3.45
N THR A 120 22.77 32.70 4.15
CA THR A 120 23.05 32.19 5.49
C THR A 120 21.90 32.56 6.43
N PRO A 121 21.19 31.62 7.06
CA PRO A 121 20.27 31.95 8.13
C PRO A 121 21.08 32.19 9.42
N ASP A 122 20.97 33.42 9.92
CA ASP A 122 21.43 33.85 11.23
C ASP A 122 20.96 32.91 12.35
N GLU A 123 21.89 32.62 13.25
CA GLU A 123 21.64 32.03 14.56
C GLU A 123 20.74 32.97 15.39
N GLU A 124 19.46 32.62 15.56
CA GLU A 124 18.69 33.05 16.73
C GLU A 124 17.90 31.87 17.29
N THR A 125 18.40 31.31 18.38
CA THR A 125 17.58 30.60 19.36
C THR A 125 16.88 31.66 20.22
N PRO A 126 15.60 31.44 20.57
CA PRO A 126 15.30 31.47 22.00
C PRO A 126 14.19 30.51 22.46
N ASP A 127 14.48 29.95 23.63
CA ASP A 127 13.66 29.77 24.82
C ASP A 127 12.28 29.08 24.81
N GLU A 128 12.26 28.03 25.64
CA GLU A 128 11.23 27.64 26.62
C GLU A 128 9.78 28.12 26.44
N GLU A 129 8.87 27.16 26.27
CA GLU A 129 7.65 27.15 27.11
C GLU A 129 7.06 25.74 27.19
N THR A 130 7.23 25.10 28.34
CA THR A 130 6.47 23.91 28.76
C THR A 130 5.09 24.32 29.28
N PRO A 131 3.97 23.80 28.74
CA PRO A 131 2.68 23.89 29.42
C PRO A 131 2.46 22.66 30.32
N ASP A 132 2.54 22.94 31.61
CA ASP A 132 1.60 22.58 32.67
C ASP A 132 0.62 21.40 32.44
N LYS A 133 0.79 20.36 33.26
CA LYS A 133 -0.13 19.21 33.38
C LYS A 133 -1.21 19.53 34.42
N GLY A 134 -2.43 19.82 33.96
CA GLY A 134 -3.63 19.81 34.79
C GLY A 134 -4.18 18.38 35.02
N PRO A 135 -4.68 18.02 36.22
CA PRO A 135 -5.29 16.72 36.52
C PRO A 135 -6.82 16.83 36.68
N LEU A 136 -7.62 16.24 35.81
CA LEU A 136 -9.09 16.10 35.94
C LEU A 136 -9.51 14.90 35.07
N GLY A 137 -10.31 13.92 35.45
CA GLY A 137 -11.03 13.62 36.68
C GLY A 137 -11.67 12.23 36.50
N GLU A 138 -11.72 11.45 37.57
CA GLU A 138 -12.52 10.23 37.69
C GLU A 138 -14.00 10.61 37.73
N GLU A 139 -14.82 10.09 36.81
CA GLU A 139 -16.26 9.93 37.04
C GLU A 139 -16.73 8.60 36.44
N ALA A 140 -16.98 7.64 37.32
CA ALA A 140 -17.91 6.55 37.09
C ALA A 140 -19.33 7.06 37.31
N PRO A 141 -20.32 6.50 36.60
CA PRO A 141 -21.58 6.25 37.26
C PRO A 141 -22.02 4.79 37.18
N ASP A 142 -22.35 4.34 38.38
CA ASP A 142 -23.34 3.38 38.84
C ASP A 142 -24.39 2.85 37.84
N GLY A 143 -24.82 1.62 38.14
CA GLY A 143 -25.74 0.85 37.34
C GLY A 143 -27.19 1.34 37.39
N GLU A 144 -27.92 0.92 36.37
CA GLU A 144 -29.36 0.74 36.45
C GLU A 144 -29.72 -0.69 36.02
N SER A 145 -30.16 -1.44 37.01
CA SER A 145 -31.03 -2.59 36.85
C SER A 145 -32.39 -2.13 36.30
N PHE A 146 -32.83 -2.71 35.19
CA PHE A 146 -34.24 -2.63 34.80
C PHE A 146 -34.80 -4.04 34.65
N ASP A 147 -35.69 -4.36 35.58
CA ASP A 147 -36.48 -5.57 35.64
C ASP A 147 -37.76 -5.41 34.80
N GLU A 148 -38.36 -6.56 34.49
CA GLU A 148 -39.78 -6.77 34.19
C GLU A 148 -40.37 -6.48 32.79
N GLU A 149 -40.50 -7.58 32.05
CA GLU A 149 -41.65 -8.04 31.23
C GLU A 149 -42.73 -7.01 30.82
N ARG A 150 -42.80 -6.74 29.51
CA ARG A 150 -44.06 -6.35 28.83
C ARG A 150 -44.29 -7.18 27.56
N PRO A 151 -45.56 -7.40 27.19
CA PRO A 151 -46.02 -8.51 26.37
C PRO A 151 -45.83 -8.27 24.88
N GLU A 152 -45.78 -9.39 24.14
CA GLU A 152 -45.68 -9.44 22.68
C GLU A 152 -46.90 -8.82 21.99
N GLU A 153 -46.70 -7.65 21.37
CA GLU A 153 -47.54 -7.13 20.28
C GLU A 153 -46.77 -7.24 18.95
N PRO A 154 -47.44 -7.60 17.83
CA PRO A 154 -46.79 -7.75 16.53
C PRO A 154 -46.45 -6.37 15.93
N VAL A 155 -45.17 -5.98 15.99
CA VAL A 155 -44.66 -4.71 15.47
C VAL A 155 -44.42 -4.79 13.95
N ALA A 156 -45.04 -3.87 13.23
CA ALA A 156 -44.76 -3.58 11.84
C ALA A 156 -43.30 -3.12 11.69
N ILE A 157 -42.59 -3.67 10.72
CA ILE A 157 -41.17 -3.41 10.44
C ILE A 157 -41.04 -1.97 9.89
N GLU A 158 -41.02 -0.99 10.79
CA GLU A 158 -40.55 0.36 10.49
C GLU A 158 -39.03 0.30 10.34
N ALA A 159 -38.55 0.81 9.20
CA ALA A 159 -37.16 0.80 8.82
C ALA A 159 -36.28 1.49 9.89
N GLU A 160 -35.59 0.68 10.69
CA GLU A 160 -34.53 1.09 11.60
C GLU A 160 -33.51 1.93 10.81
N SER A 161 -33.32 3.18 11.24
CA SER A 161 -32.19 3.99 10.78
C SER A 161 -30.90 3.19 10.98
N PRO A 162 -30.02 3.12 9.96
CA PRO A 162 -28.77 2.40 10.08
C PRO A 162 -27.97 2.98 11.25
N ARG A 163 -27.83 2.18 12.32
CA ARG A 163 -26.93 2.47 13.45
C ARG A 163 -25.56 2.74 12.85
N GLN A 164 -25.01 3.93 13.10
CA GLN A 164 -23.64 4.23 12.73
C GLN A 164 -22.75 3.20 13.43
N PRO A 165 -21.86 2.51 12.70
CA PRO A 165 -20.93 1.56 13.31
C PRO A 165 -20.07 2.35 14.30
N GLU A 166 -20.23 2.06 15.59
CA GLU A 166 -19.33 2.54 16.63
C GLU A 166 -17.91 2.09 16.23
N GLU A 167 -17.03 3.05 15.95
CA GLU A 167 -15.64 2.78 15.62
C GLU A 167 -15.04 1.95 16.75
N PRO A 168 -14.49 0.75 16.47
CA PRO A 168 -13.96 -0.10 17.51
C PRO A 168 -12.82 0.65 18.21
N GLU A 169 -12.99 0.94 19.50
CA GLU A 169 -11.92 1.51 20.31
C GLU A 169 -10.66 0.67 20.14
N PRO A 170 -9.51 1.26 19.77
CA PRO A 170 -8.31 0.52 19.46
C PRO A 170 -7.88 -0.26 20.70
N ALA A 171 -8.05 -1.59 20.65
CA ALA A 171 -7.71 -2.47 21.75
C ALA A 171 -6.26 -2.18 22.19
N ALA A 172 -6.09 -1.87 23.49
CA ALA A 172 -4.78 -1.54 24.05
C ALA A 172 -3.74 -2.61 23.63
N PRO A 173 -2.58 -2.20 23.07
CA PRO A 173 -1.61 -3.14 22.56
C PRO A 173 -1.09 -4.02 23.70
N LYS A 174 -1.21 -5.34 23.55
CA LYS A 174 -0.67 -6.31 24.52
C LYS A 174 0.83 -6.04 24.68
N GLU A 175 1.32 -5.99 25.92
CA GLU A 175 2.70 -5.64 26.26
C GLU A 175 3.69 -6.61 25.57
N THR A 176 4.35 -6.16 24.51
CA THR A 176 5.33 -6.94 23.77
C THR A 176 6.75 -6.68 24.29
N PRO A 177 7.71 -7.60 24.11
CA PRO A 177 9.12 -7.35 24.47
C PRO A 177 9.72 -6.09 23.83
N ALA A 178 9.22 -5.70 22.65
CA ALA A 178 9.63 -4.46 21.98
C ALA A 178 9.13 -3.21 22.73
N LEU A 179 7.89 -3.21 23.22
CA LEU A 179 7.36 -2.11 24.03
C LEU A 179 8.11 -1.96 25.36
N ARG A 180 8.44 -3.08 26.01
CA ARG A 180 9.25 -3.05 27.25
C ARG A 180 10.61 -2.39 26.99
N ARG A 181 11.26 -2.72 25.88
CA ARG A 181 12.55 -2.13 25.51
C ARG A 181 12.44 -0.63 25.18
N LEU A 182 11.41 -0.22 24.43
CA LEU A 182 11.14 1.19 24.17
C LEU A 182 10.89 1.97 25.47
N ARG A 183 10.16 1.38 26.43
CA ARG A 183 9.92 2.00 27.73
C ARG A 183 11.22 2.26 28.51
N GLU A 184 12.17 1.34 28.44
CA GLU A 184 13.44 1.41 29.17
C GLU A 184 14.45 2.34 28.51
N GLU A 185 14.65 2.23 27.19
CA GLU A 185 15.74 2.91 26.49
C GLU A 185 15.30 4.18 25.73
N ALA A 186 14.01 4.31 25.37
CA ALA A 186 13.49 5.42 24.58
C ALA A 186 12.05 5.83 25.00
N PRO A 187 11.84 6.30 26.24
CA PRO A 187 10.51 6.50 26.81
C PRO A 187 9.65 7.49 26.00
N ALA A 188 10.23 8.53 25.40
CA ALA A 188 9.47 9.48 24.56
C ALA A 188 8.77 8.77 23.38
N LEU A 189 9.47 7.85 22.70
CA LEU A 189 8.91 7.08 21.59
C LEU A 189 7.88 6.04 22.07
N HIS A 190 8.06 5.48 23.25
CA HIS A 190 7.07 4.59 23.85
C HIS A 190 5.73 5.29 24.08
N HIS A 191 5.73 6.55 24.53
CA HIS A 191 4.51 7.34 24.72
C HIS A 191 3.77 7.60 23.40
N GLN A 192 4.50 7.91 22.32
CA GLN A 192 3.91 8.09 20.98
C GLN A 192 3.25 6.81 20.45
N VAL A 193 3.81 5.64 20.79
CA VAL A 193 3.18 4.36 20.42
C VAL A 193 1.90 4.11 21.20
N LEU A 194 1.86 4.44 22.49
CA LEU A 194 0.65 4.32 23.30
C LEU A 194 -0.45 5.30 22.86
N ALA A 195 -0.08 6.48 22.38
CA ALA A 195 -0.99 7.45 21.80
C ALA A 195 -1.51 7.06 20.41
N GLY A 196 -0.98 5.98 19.81
CA GLY A 196 -1.34 5.53 18.46
C GLY A 196 -0.74 6.39 17.33
N GLU A 197 0.12 7.36 17.65
CA GLU A 197 0.79 8.23 16.66
C GLU A 197 1.84 7.47 15.84
N LEU A 198 2.54 6.53 16.49
CA LEU A 198 3.54 5.68 15.86
C LEU A 198 3.24 4.20 16.07
N SER A 199 3.55 3.39 15.06
CA SER A 199 3.58 1.94 15.26
C SER A 199 4.81 1.53 16.10
N THR A 200 4.67 0.45 16.86
CA THR A 200 5.79 -0.15 17.63
C THR A 200 7.02 -0.38 16.75
N HIS A 201 6.84 -0.82 15.50
CA HIS A 201 7.96 -1.04 14.57
C HIS A 201 8.63 0.28 14.16
N ALA A 202 7.85 1.31 13.84
CA ALA A 202 8.39 2.62 13.48
C ALA A 202 9.19 3.24 14.64
N ALA A 203 8.68 3.16 15.87
CA ALA A 203 9.38 3.61 17.05
C ALA A 203 10.70 2.85 17.28
N MET A 204 10.70 1.52 17.09
CA MET A 204 11.93 0.71 17.20
C MET A 204 12.99 1.09 16.16
N VAL A 205 12.58 1.46 14.94
CA VAL A 205 13.49 1.92 13.89
C VAL A 205 14.01 3.33 14.20
N ALA A 206 13.14 4.22 14.68
CA ALA A 206 13.52 5.59 15.08
C ALA A 206 14.51 5.58 16.26
N ALA A 207 14.32 4.67 17.21
CA ALA A 207 15.23 4.48 18.34
C ALA A 207 16.56 3.79 17.97
N GLY A 208 16.75 3.35 16.73
CA GLY A 208 17.96 2.64 16.28
C GLY A 208 18.07 1.20 16.79
N PHE A 209 17.06 0.65 17.46
CA PHE A 209 17.06 -0.75 17.90
C PHE A 209 16.89 -1.75 16.76
N ARG A 210 16.40 -1.28 15.61
CA ARG A 210 16.25 -2.08 14.38
C ARG A 210 16.75 -1.28 13.19
N ALA A 211 17.54 -1.92 12.34
CA ALA A 211 17.94 -1.34 11.06
C ALA A 211 16.72 -1.15 10.15
N ARG A 212 16.68 -0.05 9.42
CA ARG A 212 15.64 0.22 8.42
C ARG A 212 15.92 -0.64 7.19
N THR A 213 15.01 -1.56 6.88
CA THR A 213 15.08 -2.37 5.64
C THR A 213 14.30 -1.68 4.54
N ILE A 214 14.91 -1.55 3.36
CA ILE A 214 14.23 -1.10 2.14
C ILE A 214 14.21 -2.24 1.13
N SER A 215 13.04 -2.49 0.52
CA SER A 215 12.91 -3.44 -0.58
C SER A 215 13.15 -2.69 -1.90
N VAL A 216 14.13 -3.14 -2.68
CA VAL A 216 14.53 -2.48 -3.92
C VAL A 216 14.46 -3.48 -5.08
N PRO A 217 13.65 -3.23 -6.12
CA PRO A 217 13.59 -4.11 -7.27
C PRO A 217 14.90 -4.03 -8.08
N VAL A 218 15.58 -5.17 -8.22
CA VAL A 218 16.89 -5.27 -8.91
C VAL A 218 16.80 -5.29 -10.43
N SER A 219 15.61 -5.45 -11.00
CA SER A 219 15.42 -5.55 -12.46
C SER A 219 15.54 -4.21 -13.18
N ARG A 220 15.54 -3.09 -12.45
CA ARG A 220 15.61 -1.73 -13.02
C ARG A 220 16.61 -0.87 -12.22
N PRO A 221 17.84 -0.68 -12.71
CA PRO A 221 18.88 0.02 -11.96
C PRO A 221 18.50 1.47 -11.63
N GLU A 222 17.70 2.14 -12.47
CA GLU A 222 17.25 3.52 -12.24
C GLU A 222 16.28 3.62 -11.07
N SER A 223 15.34 2.66 -10.97
CA SER A 223 14.42 2.57 -9.83
C SER A 223 15.17 2.28 -8.54
N ALA A 224 16.18 1.41 -8.59
CA ALA A 224 17.04 1.14 -7.46
C ALA A 224 17.81 2.38 -7.02
N ALA A 225 18.44 3.09 -7.94
CA ALA A 225 19.15 4.33 -7.67
C ALA A 225 18.23 5.43 -7.09
N LYS A 226 16.98 5.53 -7.55
CA LYS A 226 16.00 6.50 -7.00
C LYS A 226 15.59 6.13 -5.56
N ALA A 227 15.34 4.85 -5.31
CA ALA A 227 14.98 4.37 -3.97
C ALA A 227 16.14 4.58 -2.97
N LEU A 228 17.37 4.29 -3.38
CA LEU A 228 18.57 4.50 -2.57
C LEU A 228 18.76 5.99 -2.25
N ARG A 229 18.65 6.88 -3.25
CA ARG A 229 18.75 8.34 -3.05
C ARG A 229 17.71 8.92 -2.07
N LYS A 230 16.52 8.33 -2.02
CA LYS A 230 15.45 8.76 -1.10
C LYS A 230 15.69 8.32 0.34
N ASN A 231 16.42 7.23 0.56
CA ASN A 231 16.51 6.57 1.87
C ASN A 231 17.90 6.62 2.52
N LEU A 232 18.95 6.90 1.75
CA LEU A 232 20.33 7.00 2.25
C LEU A 232 20.76 8.46 2.31
N SER A 233 21.59 8.79 3.30
CA SER A 233 22.26 10.09 3.34
C SER A 233 23.29 10.21 2.21
N ARG A 234 23.72 11.44 1.92
CA ARG A 234 24.75 11.69 0.91
C ARG A 234 26.05 10.95 1.20
N GLU A 235 26.46 10.91 2.47
CA GLU A 235 27.66 10.20 2.92
C GLU A 235 27.55 8.70 2.67
N GLN A 236 26.42 8.10 3.04
CA GLN A 236 26.15 6.68 2.80
C GLN A 236 26.12 6.33 1.31
N LEU A 237 25.62 7.23 0.46
CA LEU A 237 25.64 7.04 -1.00
C LEU A 237 27.06 7.07 -1.56
N VAL A 238 27.93 7.97 -1.06
CA VAL A 238 29.34 8.01 -1.48
C VAL A 238 30.04 6.72 -1.07
N GLU A 239 29.86 6.28 0.18
CA GLU A 239 30.42 5.02 0.67
C GLU A 239 29.93 3.82 -0.15
N LEU A 240 28.62 3.77 -0.45
CA LEU A 240 28.05 2.73 -1.30
C LEU A 240 28.65 2.73 -2.71
N VAL A 241 28.85 3.89 -3.31
CA VAL A 241 29.49 4.00 -4.64
C VAL A 241 30.94 3.53 -4.59
N THR A 242 31.68 3.86 -3.52
CA THR A 242 33.05 3.34 -3.31
C THR A 242 33.05 1.82 -3.25
N LEU A 243 32.20 1.21 -2.40
CA LEU A 243 32.11 -0.24 -2.26
C LEU A 243 31.73 -0.94 -3.58
N LEU A 244 30.79 -0.37 -4.34
CA LEU A 244 30.38 -0.93 -5.63
C LEU A 244 31.45 -0.79 -6.72
N SER A 245 32.35 0.20 -6.61
CA SER A 245 33.39 0.46 -7.60
C SER A 245 34.66 -0.36 -7.37
N GLU A 246 34.88 -0.88 -6.16
CA GLU A 246 36.04 -1.73 -5.83
C GLU A 246 35.94 -3.14 -6.43
N ASP A 247 34.71 -3.61 -6.67
CA ASP A 247 34.43 -4.97 -7.16
C ASP A 247 34.15 -5.07 -8.68
N LEU A 248 34.29 -3.96 -9.43
CA LEU A 248 34.10 -3.87 -10.89
C LEU A 248 35.43 -3.84 -11.65
#